data_AF-A0A1J4SMM1-F1
#
_entry.id   AF-A0A1J4SMM1-F1
#
_cell.length_a   1.000
_cell.length_b   1.000
_cell.length_c   1.000
_cell.angle_alpha   90.00
_cell.angle_beta   90.00
_cell.angle_gamma   90.00
#
_symmetry.space_group_name_H-M   'P 1'
#
loop_
_entity.id
_entity.type
_entity.pdbx_description
1 polymer ?
#
loop_
_entity_poly.entity_id
_entity_poly.type
_entity_poly.pdbx_seq_one_letter_code
_entity_poly.pdbx_strand_id
1 'polypeptide(L)'
;MARGAAEVILGADILYERRFFEPVAAFLEHALAPGGRALIPDPERSVSAGVCGKLRARGWRVATPLTAKVAQSGQNMTVHLRELTRAGAKS
;
A
#
# COMPACT_ATOMS: atom_id res chain seq x y z
N MET A 1 -8.54 14.91 9.09
CA MET A 1 -9.47 14.11 8.26
C MET A 1 -10.44 13.40 9.19
N ALA A 2 -11.71 13.28 8.85
CA ALA A 2 -12.61 12.40 9.60
C ALA A 2 -12.19 10.94 9.39
N ARG A 3 -12.38 10.11 10.42
CA ARG A 3 -12.09 8.67 10.35
C ARG A 3 -12.93 8.03 9.24
N GLY A 4 -12.30 7.23 8.38
CA GLY A 4 -12.99 6.47 7.34
C GLY A 4 -13.68 7.33 6.29
N ALA A 5 -13.16 8.53 6.00
CA ALA A 5 -13.77 9.45 5.03
C ALA A 5 -13.18 9.32 3.62
N ALA A 6 -12.01 8.70 3.45
CA ALA A 6 -11.35 8.61 2.15
C ALA A 6 -11.77 7.34 1.39
N GLU A 7 -12.51 7.50 0.30
CA GLU A 7 -12.83 6.38 -0.60
C GLU A 7 -11.61 5.90 -1.38
N VAL A 8 -10.70 6.83 -1.72
CA VAL A 8 -9.44 6.56 -2.41
C VAL A 8 -8.30 7.24 -1.69
N ILE A 9 -7.24 6.47 -1.41
CA ILE A 9 -5.96 6.98 -0.92
C ILE A 9 -4.89 6.70 -1.97
N LEU A 10 -4.11 7.72 -2.34
CA LEU A 10 -2.95 7.58 -3.21
C LEU A 10 -1.69 7.88 -2.39
N GLY A 11 -0.68 7.03 -2.47
CA GLY A 11 0.62 7.28 -1.85
C GLY A 11 1.73 6.52 -2.55
N ALA A 12 2.78 7.20 -3.00
CA ALA A 12 3.82 6.62 -3.85
C ALA A 12 5.21 6.73 -3.21
N ASP A 13 6.04 5.71 -3.36
CA ASP A 13 7.41 5.64 -2.80
C ASP A 13 7.44 5.95 -1.29
N ILE A 14 6.50 5.36 -0.53
CA ILE A 14 6.34 5.63 0.92
C ILE A 14 6.74 4.45 1.82
N LEU A 15 6.98 3.26 1.25
CA LEU A 15 7.37 2.06 1.98
C LEU A 15 8.86 1.71 1.82
N TYR A 16 9.71 2.71 1.57
CA TYR A 16 11.14 2.53 1.31
C TYR A 16 11.98 2.23 2.55
N GLU A 17 11.48 2.52 3.76
CA GLU A 17 12.10 2.13 5.04
C GLU A 17 11.13 1.37 5.94
N ARG A 18 11.65 0.38 6.68
CA ARG A 18 10.85 -0.44 7.61
C ARG A 18 10.11 0.36 8.68
N ARG A 19 10.68 1.50 9.11
CA ARG A 19 10.08 2.36 10.14
C ARG A 19 8.80 3.06 9.69
N PHE A 20 8.59 3.23 8.38
CA PHE A 20 7.37 3.84 7.84
C PHE A 20 6.19 2.88 7.76
N PHE A 21 6.42 1.57 7.95
CA PHE A 21 5.36 0.58 7.92
C PHE A 21 4.24 0.88 8.93
N GLU A 22 4.59 1.09 10.20
CA GLU A 22 3.59 1.31 11.25
C GLU A 22 2.79 2.61 11.05
N PRO A 23 3.43 3.77 10.82
CA PRO A 23 2.70 5.00 10.54
C PRO A 23 1.77 4.90 9.32
N VAL A 24 2.23 4.27 8.23
CA VAL A 24 1.42 4.11 7.01
C VAL A 24 0.23 3.18 7.27
N ALA A 25 0.45 2.04 7.93
CA ALA A 25 -0.63 1.12 8.28
C ALA A 25 -1.69 1.80 9.17
N ALA A 26 -1.26 2.50 10.23
CA ALA A 26 -2.16 3.23 11.12
C ALA A 26 -2.94 4.33 10.40
N PHE A 27 -2.29 5.05 9.47
CA PHE A 27 -2.95 6.04 8.63
C PHE A 27 -4.03 5.41 7.75
N LEU A 28 -3.73 4.30 7.07
CA LEU A 28 -4.69 3.59 6.23
C LEU A 28 -5.89 3.08 7.05
N GLU A 29 -5.64 2.53 8.24
CA GLU A 29 -6.69 2.07 9.17
C GLU A 29 -7.59 3.22 9.66
N HIS A 30 -7.01 4.40 9.84
CA HIS A 30 -7.73 5.60 10.28
C HIS A 30 -8.52 6.26 9.14
N ALA A 31 -7.90 6.49 7.99
CA ALA A 31 -8.43 7.37 6.95
C ALA A 31 -9.32 6.64 5.93
N LEU A 32 -9.04 5.37 5.62
CA LEU A 32 -9.71 4.67 4.53
C LEU A 32 -11.16 4.31 4.90
N ALA A 33 -12.09 4.75 4.07
CA ALA A 33 -13.51 4.46 4.19
C ALA A 33 -13.81 2.96 4.10
N PRO A 34 -14.91 2.49 4.72
CA PRO A 34 -15.45 1.16 4.43
C PRO A 34 -15.68 1.02 2.91
N GLY A 35 -15.18 -0.06 2.31
CA GLY A 35 -15.25 -0.28 0.85
C GLY A 35 -14.27 0.56 0.02
N GLY A 36 -13.52 1.48 0.64
CA GLY A 36 -12.48 2.26 -0.04
C GLY A 36 -11.25 1.41 -0.42
N ARG A 37 -10.39 2.00 -1.26
CA ARG A 37 -9.12 1.40 -1.69
C ARG A 37 -7.95 2.36 -1.56
N ALA A 38 -6.78 1.83 -1.22
CA ALA A 38 -5.52 2.57 -1.30
C ALA A 38 -4.66 2.03 -2.46
N LEU A 39 -4.09 2.94 -3.24
CA LEU A 39 -3.21 2.64 -4.35
C LEU A 39 -1.80 3.12 -4.01
N ILE A 40 -0.87 2.17 -3.91
CA ILE A 40 0.51 2.41 -3.50
C ILE A 40 1.47 1.89 -4.57
N PRO A 41 1.86 2.73 -5.55
CA PRO A 41 2.96 2.41 -6.46
C PRO A 41 4.30 2.58 -5.73
N ASP A 42 5.04 1.47 -5.61
CA ASP A 42 6.38 1.46 -5.01
C ASP A 42 7.35 0.66 -5.90
N PRO A 43 8.61 1.09 -6.01
CA PRO A 43 9.65 0.29 -6.63
C PRO A 43 9.93 -1.00 -5.86
N GLU A 44 10.27 -2.07 -6.58
CA GLU A 44 10.76 -3.31 -6.01
C GLU A 44 12.08 -3.07 -5.27
N ARG A 45 12.10 -3.31 -3.95
CA ARG A 45 13.28 -3.14 -3.10
C ARG A 45 13.28 -4.24 -2.02
N SER A 46 14.46 -4.67 -1.58
CA SER A 46 14.60 -5.67 -0.51
C SER A 46 13.98 -5.21 0.83
N VAL A 47 13.89 -3.91 1.05
CA VAL A 47 13.35 -3.32 2.29
C VAL A 47 11.83 -3.44 2.39
N SER A 48 11.13 -3.48 1.25
CA SER A 48 9.68 -3.70 1.19
C SER A 48 9.30 -5.18 1.19
N ALA A 49 10.30 -6.08 1.19
CA ALA A 49 10.09 -7.52 1.34
C ALA A 49 9.37 -7.80 2.69
N GLY A 50 8.22 -8.48 2.60
CA GLY A 50 7.39 -8.84 3.75
C GLY A 50 6.34 -7.81 4.16
N VAL A 51 6.33 -6.57 3.63
CA VAL A 51 5.31 -5.56 3.96
C VAL A 51 3.90 -6.07 3.64
N CYS A 52 3.72 -6.70 2.48
CA CYS A 52 2.41 -7.26 2.12
C CYS A 52 2.00 -8.45 2.97
N GLY A 53 2.96 -9.23 3.48
CA GLY A 53 2.68 -10.27 4.47
C GLY A 53 2.15 -9.66 5.76
N LYS A 54 2.78 -8.59 6.25
CA LYS A 54 2.33 -7.86 7.45
C LYS A 54 0.96 -7.20 7.27
N LEU A 55 0.69 -6.59 6.11
CA LEU A 55 -0.62 -6.03 5.79
C LEU A 55 -1.69 -7.12 5.78
N ARG A 56 -1.42 -8.27 5.14
CA ARG A 56 -2.36 -9.40 5.15
C ARG A 56 -2.63 -9.94 6.55
N ALA A 57 -1.60 -10.06 7.38
CA ALA A 57 -1.74 -10.47 8.77
C ALA A 57 -2.61 -9.49 9.61
N ARG A 58 -2.71 -8.23 9.18
CA ARG A 58 -3.59 -7.21 9.76
C ARG A 58 -4.99 -7.17 9.16
N GLY A 59 -5.36 -8.16 8.34
CA GLY A 59 -6.68 -8.20 7.72
C GLY A 59 -6.83 -7.30 6.49
N TRP A 60 -5.73 -6.91 5.85
CA TRP A 60 -5.80 -6.25 4.55
C TRP A 60 -5.80 -7.26 3.41
N ARG A 61 -6.61 -7.00 2.38
CA ARG A 61 -6.45 -7.62 1.07
C ARG A 61 -5.42 -6.80 0.29
N VAL A 62 -4.47 -7.49 -0.33
CA VAL A 62 -3.38 -6.88 -1.10
C VAL A 62 -3.32 -7.51 -2.48
N ALA A 63 -3.60 -6.71 -3.51
CA ALA A 63 -3.45 -7.06 -4.91
C ALA A 63 -2.31 -6.26 -5.56
N THR A 64 -1.80 -6.74 -6.69
CA THR A 64 -0.82 -6.03 -7.53
C THR A 64 -1.38 -5.92 -8.95
N PRO A 65 -2.35 -5.03 -9.21
CA PRO A 65 -2.99 -4.92 -10.53
C PRO A 65 -2.03 -4.50 -11.66
N LEU A 66 -0.93 -3.82 -11.33
CA LEU A 66 0.05 -3.40 -12.33
C LEU A 66 1.48 -3.63 -11.83
N THR A 67 2.33 -4.14 -12.72
CA THR A 67 3.78 -4.11 -12.59
C THR A 67 4.35 -3.53 -13.87
N ALA A 68 5.20 -2.52 -13.74
CA ALA A 68 5.78 -1.81 -14.87
C ALA A 68 7.29 -1.66 -14.70
N LYS A 69 8.04 -1.74 -15.80
CA LYS A 69 9.44 -1.30 -15.82
C LYS A 69 9.47 0.17 -16.19
N VAL A 70 10.10 0.98 -15.36
CA VAL A 70 10.22 2.43 -15.56
C VAL A 70 11.69 2.79 -15.58
N ALA A 71 12.10 3.51 -16.63
CA ALA A 71 13.42 4.12 -16.68
C ALA A 71 13.33 5.50 -16.02
N GLN A 72 13.96 5.67 -14.86
CA GLN A 72 14.00 6.94 -14.13
C GLN A 72 15.44 7.24 -13.71
N SER A 73 15.91 8.45 -14.01
CA SER A 73 17.26 8.91 -13.64
C SER A 73 18.40 7.96 -14.07
N GLY A 74 18.26 7.34 -15.25
CA GLY A 74 19.24 6.39 -15.78
C GLY A 74 19.22 5.00 -15.14
N GLN A 75 18.28 4.72 -14.23
CA GLN A 75 18.09 3.43 -13.59
C GLN A 75 16.81 2.77 -14.11
N ASN A 76 16.88 1.47 -14.39
CA ASN A 76 15.72 0.65 -14.71
C ASN A 76 15.14 0.08 -13.42
N MET A 77 13.93 0.50 -13.07
CA MET A 77 13.25 0.05 -11.86
C MET A 77 11.98 -0.72 -12.22
N THR A 78 11.73 -1.82 -11.51
CA THR A 78 10.42 -2.46 -11.51
C THR A 78 9.56 -1.76 -10.48
N VAL A 79 8.40 -1.25 -10.86
CA VAL A 79 7.43 -0.61 -9.98
C VAL A 79 6.18 -1.48 -9.91
N HIS A 80 5.70 -1.73 -8.68
CA HIS A 80 4.45 -2.44 -8.43
C HIS A 80 3.40 -1.44 -7.95
N LEU A 81 2.27 -1.36 -8.64
CA LEU A 81 1.07 -0.73 -8.10
C LEU A 81 0.40 -1.73 -7.16
N ARG A 82 0.44 -1.46 -5.86
CA ARG A 82 -0.31 -2.22 -4.87
C ARG A 82 -1.69 -1.62 -4.71
N GLU A 83 -2.70 -2.48 -4.68
CA GLU A 83 -4.05 -2.10 -4.26
C GLU A 83 -4.35 -2.75 -2.91
N LEU A 84 -4.72 -1.92 -1.93
CA LEU A 84 -5.04 -2.32 -0.56
C LEU A 84 -6.52 -2.04 -0.29
N THR A 85 -7.24 -3.06 0.16
CA THR A 85 -8.63 -2.93 0.64
C THR A 85 -8.77 -3.63 1.99
N ARG A 86 -9.74 -3.19 2.80
CA ARG A 86 -10.07 -3.92 4.03
C ARG A 86 -10.57 -5.31 3.63
N ALA A 87 -10.06 -6.38 4.24
CA ALA A 87 -10.74 -7.66 4.12
C ALA A 87 -12.12 -7.47 4.75
N GLY A 88 -13.19 -7.77 4.00
CA GLY A 88 -14.55 -7.65 4.53
C GLY A 88 -14.63 -8.37 5.88
N ALA A 89 -15.14 -7.68 6.89
CA ALA A 89 -15.46 -8.33 8.16
C ALA A 89 -16.39 -9.49 7.81
N LYS A 90 -16.00 -10.73 8.15
CA LYS A 90 -17.00 -11.79 8.21
C LYS A 90 -18.03 -11.32 9.23
N SER A 91 -19.24 -11.05 8.74
CA SER A 91 -20.42 -10.94 9.59
C SER A 91 -20.63 -12.24 10.36
#